data_AF-A0A968YZ90-F1
#
_entry.id   AF-A0A968YZ90-F1
#
_cell.length_a   1.000
_cell.length_b   1.000
_cell.length_c   1.000
_cell.angle_alpha   90.00
_cell.angle_beta   90.00
_cell.angle_gamma   90.00
#
_symmetry.space_group_name_H-M   'P 1'
#
loop_
_entity.id
_entity.type
_entity.pdbx_description
1 polymer ?
#
loop_
_entity_poly.entity_id
_entity_poly.type
_entity_poly.pdbx_seq_one_letter_code
_entity_poly.pdbx_strand_id
1 'polypeptide(L)'
;MNAPFYVIFVDSPDRFLTKEETLHIETCEKLCQEFEGRFLRVRQPNVAQAIAEVAEQQRITQIVIGESQESRWKRTIKGSFTQRLMQLTRHKHIDLHIIATEK
;
A
#
# COMPACT_ATOMS: atom_id res chain seq x y z
N MET A 1 -9.18 17.41 4.17
CA MET A 1 -9.87 16.31 3.45
C MET A 1 -11.07 15.91 4.29
N ASN A 2 -12.27 15.75 3.71
CA ASN A 2 -13.47 15.38 4.48
C ASN A 2 -13.66 13.85 4.61
N ALA A 3 -12.63 13.06 4.34
CA ALA A 3 -12.66 11.61 4.39
C ALA A 3 -11.52 11.08 5.28
N PRO A 4 -11.74 9.99 6.03
CA PRO A 4 -10.67 9.32 6.76
C PRO A 4 -9.53 8.89 5.82
N PHE A 5 -8.31 9.29 6.14
CA PHE A 5 -7.10 8.95 5.39
C PHE A 5 -6.33 7.86 6.12
N TYR A 6 -5.93 6.81 5.41
CA TYR A 6 -5.15 5.69 5.95
C TYR A 6 -3.89 5.49 5.13
N VAL A 7 -2.78 5.23 5.82
CA VAL A 7 -1.53 4.77 5.21
C VAL A 7 -1.22 3.40 5.80
N ILE A 8 -0.92 2.43 4.93
CA ILE A 8 -0.57 1.07 5.34
C ILE A 8 0.89 0.79 5.01
N PHE A 9 1.62 0.30 6.01
CA PHE A 9 2.90 -0.35 5.83
C PHE A 9 2.74 -1.85 6.11
N VAL A 10 3.09 -2.68 5.12
CA VAL A 10 3.05 -4.15 5.24
C VAL A 10 4.47 -4.68 5.45
N ASP A 11 4.73 -5.16 6.65
CA ASP A 11 5.98 -5.78 7.05
C ASP A 11 6.00 -7.27 6.67
N SER A 12 7.11 -7.72 6.09
CA SER A 12 7.30 -9.12 5.74
C SER A 12 7.89 -9.85 6.96
N PRO A 13 7.23 -10.91 7.47
CA PRO A 13 7.66 -11.55 8.72
C PRO A 13 9.08 -12.12 8.69
N ASP A 14 9.58 -12.45 7.49
CA ASP A 14 10.87 -13.12 7.26
C ASP A 14 12.00 -12.14 6.89
N ARG A 15 11.75 -10.83 6.99
CA ARG A 15 12.72 -9.81 6.57
C ARG A 15 12.83 -8.70 7.60
N PHE A 16 14.06 -8.39 7.99
CA PHE A 16 14.35 -7.19 8.77
C PHE A 16 14.52 -5.98 7.86
N LEU A 17 14.03 -4.83 8.33
CA LEU A 17 14.24 -3.55 7.68
C LEU A 17 15.67 -3.06 7.90
N THR A 18 16.23 -2.42 6.89
CA THR A 18 17.48 -1.66 7.08
C THR A 18 17.20 -0.38 7.89
N LYS A 19 18.28 0.29 8.34
CA LYS A 19 18.16 1.60 8.98
C LYS A 19 17.51 2.63 8.07
N GLU A 20 17.86 2.62 6.79
CA GLU A 20 17.31 3.52 5.77
C GLU A 20 15.83 3.28 5.55
N GLU A 21 15.42 2.01 5.45
CA GLU A 21 14.01 1.65 5.30
C GLU A 21 13.18 2.03 6.53
N THR A 22 13.75 1.80 7.73
CA THR A 22 13.12 2.20 8.99
C THR A 22 12.89 3.71 9.03
N LEU A 23 13.91 4.50 8.70
CA LEU A 23 13.82 5.96 8.68
C LEU A 23 12.82 6.45 7.62
N HIS A 24 12.75 5.78 6.47
CA HIS A 24 11.78 6.10 5.43
C HIS A 24 10.33 5.87 5.92
N ILE A 25 10.07 4.73 6.57
CA ILE A 25 8.76 4.39 7.12
C ILE A 25 8.36 5.39 8.22
N GLU A 26 9.27 5.75 9.12
CA GLU A 26 9.04 6.77 10.14
C GLU A 26 8.73 8.14 9.52
N THR A 27 9.37 8.48 8.40
CA THR A 27 9.06 9.71 7.66
C THR A 27 7.65 9.65 7.07
N CYS A 28 7.26 8.54 6.47
CA CYS A 28 5.89 8.34 5.97
C CYS A 28 4.84 8.41 7.09
N GLU A 29 5.14 7.86 8.27
CA GLU A 29 4.27 7.91 9.43
C GLU A 29 4.06 9.34 9.94
N LYS A 30 5.14 10.13 10.03
CA LYS A 30 5.04 11.56 10.38
C LYS A 30 4.22 12.35 9.36
N LEU A 31 4.50 12.17 8.07
CA LEU A 31 3.72 12.81 7.01
C LEU A 31 2.24 12.41 7.09
N CYS A 32 1.93 11.13 7.31
CA CYS A 32 0.56 10.67 7.48
C CYS A 32 -0.15 11.43 8.62
N GLN A 33 0.53 11.60 9.76
CA GLN A 33 0.00 12.31 10.92
C GLN A 33 -0.19 13.82 10.67
N GLU A 34 0.72 14.46 9.92
CA GLU A 34 0.59 15.87 9.52
C GLU A 34 -0.67 16.13 8.67
N PHE A 35 -1.14 15.12 7.93
CA PHE A 35 -2.40 15.16 7.17
C PHE A 35 -3.59 14.54 7.93
N GLU A 36 -3.49 14.41 9.27
CA GLU A 36 -4.53 13.83 10.13
C GLU A 36 -4.92 12.39 9.74
N GLY A 37 -4.00 11.67 9.10
CA GLY A 37 -4.18 10.29 8.68
C GLY A 37 -3.90 9.28 9.78
N ARG A 38 -4.33 8.04 9.53
CA ARG A 38 -4.09 6.87 10.39
C ARG A 38 -3.05 5.96 9.76
N PHE A 39 -1.91 5.82 10.43
CA PHE A 39 -0.86 4.93 9.99
C PHE A 39 -1.06 3.51 10.57
N LEU A 40 -1.11 2.51 9.70
CA LEU A 40 -1.31 1.10 10.06
C LEU A 40 -0.07 0.29 9.69
N ARG A 41 0.48 -0.44 10.67
CA ARG A 41 1.54 -1.43 10.45
C ARG A 41 0.93 -2.82 10.51
N VAL A 42 1.04 -3.58 9.42
CA VAL A 42 0.50 -4.94 9.29
C VAL A 42 1.63 -5.90 9.00
N ARG A 43 1.71 -7.02 9.72
CA ARG A 43 2.72 -8.04 9.49
C ARG A 43 2.12 -9.22 8.73
N GLN A 44 2.41 -9.33 7.44
CA GLN A 44 1.81 -10.35 6.57
C GLN A 44 2.68 -10.61 5.34
N PRO A 45 2.93 -11.87 4.94
CA PRO A 45 3.81 -12.18 3.82
C PRO A 45 3.22 -11.76 2.46
N ASN A 46 1.89 -11.71 2.34
CA ASN A 46 1.20 -11.32 1.11
C ASN A 46 0.68 -9.88 1.19
N VAL A 47 1.38 -8.97 0.53
CA VAL A 47 1.06 -7.53 0.53
C VAL A 47 -0.32 -7.24 -0.06
N ALA A 48 -0.69 -7.88 -1.17
CA ALA A 48 -1.99 -7.63 -1.82
C ALA A 48 -3.16 -8.09 -0.92
N GLN A 49 -2.98 -9.22 -0.25
CA GLN A 49 -3.95 -9.74 0.72
C GLN A 49 -4.08 -8.81 1.93
N ALA A 50 -2.96 -8.37 2.50
CA ALA A 50 -2.95 -7.45 3.64
C ALA A 50 -3.69 -6.14 3.33
N ILE A 51 -3.43 -5.56 2.15
CA ILE A 51 -4.12 -4.35 1.70
C ILE A 51 -5.62 -4.62 1.54
N ALA A 52 -6.03 -5.72 0.93
CA ALA A 52 -7.43 -6.05 0.70
C ALA A 52 -8.22 -6.33 2.01
N GLU A 53 -7.56 -6.91 3.01
CA GLU A 53 -8.11 -7.16 4.34
C GLU A 53 -8.28 -5.85 5.13
N VAL A 54 -7.26 -5.00 5.15
CA VAL A 54 -7.35 -3.67 5.78
C VAL A 54 -8.42 -2.82 5.09
N ALA A 55 -8.48 -2.85 3.77
CA ALA A 55 -9.45 -2.09 3.00
C ALA A 55 -10.89 -2.49 3.34
N GLU A 56 -11.15 -3.77 3.54
CA GLU A 56 -12.45 -4.29 3.98
C GLU A 56 -12.77 -3.89 5.42
N GLN A 57 -11.83 -4.10 6.35
CA GLN A 57 -12.00 -3.80 7.77
C GLN A 57 -12.26 -2.31 8.02
N GLN A 58 -11.55 -1.44 7.29
CA GLN A 58 -11.65 0.02 7.43
C GLN A 58 -12.66 0.65 6.47
N ARG A 59 -13.39 -0.16 5.68
CA ARG A 59 -14.39 0.28 4.67
C ARG A 59 -13.81 1.32 3.71
N ILE A 60 -12.61 1.07 3.22
CA ILE A 60 -11.91 1.93 2.27
C ILE A 60 -12.64 1.87 0.92
N THR A 61 -12.91 3.04 0.35
CA THR A 61 -13.55 3.18 -0.97
C THR A 61 -12.55 3.40 -2.10
N GLN A 62 -11.34 3.88 -1.77
CA GLN A 62 -10.30 4.18 -2.76
C GLN A 62 -8.93 3.79 -2.23
N ILE A 63 -8.15 3.11 -3.06
CA ILE A 63 -6.76 2.74 -2.80
C ILE A 63 -5.88 3.48 -3.81
N VAL A 64 -4.88 4.21 -3.31
CA VAL A 64 -3.87 4.88 -4.12
C VAL A 64 -2.54 4.14 -3.95
N ILE A 65 -1.92 3.74 -5.06
CA ILE A 65 -0.59 3.12 -5.07
C ILE A 65 0.32 3.82 -6.08
N GLY A 66 1.59 4.03 -5.71
CA GLY A 66 2.60 4.52 -6.64
C GLY A 66 3.12 3.41 -7.55
N GLU A 67 3.36 3.71 -8.82
CA GLU A 67 4.09 2.84 -9.73
C GLU A 67 5.58 2.82 -9.35
N SER A 68 6.15 1.65 -9.07
CA SER A 68 7.60 1.55 -8.88
C SER A 68 8.33 1.63 -10.22
N GLN A 69 9.32 2.54 -10.35
CA GLN A 69 10.21 2.65 -11.52
C GLN A 69 11.07 1.40 -11.77
N GLU A 70 11.19 0.52 -10.77
CA GLU A 70 12.06 -0.64 -10.82
C GLU A 70 11.68 -1.61 -11.94
N SER A 71 12.71 -2.11 -12.63
CA SER A 71 12.61 -3.15 -13.67
C SER A 71 11.78 -4.37 -13.24
N ARG A 72 11.64 -4.59 -11.93
CA ARG A 72 10.81 -5.62 -11.29
C ARG A 72 9.32 -5.48 -11.60
N TRP A 73 8.79 -4.25 -11.66
CA TRP A 73 7.38 -4.01 -12.02
C TRP A 73 7.11 -4.26 -13.50
N LYS A 74 8.04 -3.89 -14.38
CA LYS A 74 7.97 -4.11 -15.83
C LYS A 74 8.25 -5.56 -16.28
N ARG A 75 9.10 -6.33 -15.57
CA ARG A 75 9.52 -7.69 -15.99
C ARG A 75 8.64 -8.84 -15.49
N THR A 76 7.95 -8.70 -14.35
CA THR A 76 7.23 -9.85 -13.75
C THR A 76 5.97 -9.47 -12.95
N ILE A 77 5.85 -8.22 -12.50
CA ILE A 77 4.80 -7.83 -11.53
C ILE A 77 3.60 -7.12 -12.17
N LYS A 78 3.71 -6.62 -13.41
CA LYS A 78 2.61 -5.95 -14.14
C LYS A 78 1.30 -6.76 -14.17
N GLY A 79 1.38 -8.09 -14.04
CA GLY A 79 0.23 -9.00 -13.92
C GLY A 79 0.11 -9.78 -12.61
N SER A 80 0.97 -9.61 -11.60
CA SER A 80 0.90 -10.40 -10.35
C SER A 80 0.46 -9.59 -9.13
N PHE A 81 1.01 -8.40 -8.86
CA PHE A 81 0.59 -7.63 -7.67
C PHE A 81 -0.68 -6.83 -7.93
N THR A 82 -0.66 -5.90 -8.89
CA THR A 82 -1.82 -5.06 -9.23
C THR A 82 -3.00 -5.90 -9.66
N GLN A 83 -2.77 -6.93 -10.48
CA GLN A 83 -3.83 -7.83 -10.90
C GLN A 83 -4.38 -8.66 -9.74
N ARG A 84 -3.55 -9.13 -8.81
CA ARG A 84 -4.02 -9.82 -7.59
C ARG A 84 -4.80 -8.88 -6.70
N LEU A 85 -4.32 -7.66 -6.48
CA LEU A 85 -5.01 -6.66 -5.69
C LEU A 85 -6.36 -6.33 -6.33
N MET A 86 -6.40 -6.08 -7.64
CA MET A 86 -7.65 -5.89 -8.40
C MET A 86 -8.59 -7.09 -8.25
N GLN A 87 -8.10 -8.33 -8.34
CA GLN A 87 -8.94 -9.52 -8.13
C GLN A 87 -9.53 -9.56 -6.72
N LEU A 88 -8.73 -9.22 -5.70
CA LEU A 88 -9.17 -9.21 -4.30
C LEU A 88 -10.12 -8.06 -3.96
N THR A 89 -10.08 -6.95 -4.72
CA THR A 89 -10.91 -5.77 -4.47
C THR A 89 -12.09 -5.61 -5.45
N ARG A 90 -12.12 -6.34 -6.58
CA ARG A 90 -13.13 -6.19 -7.66
C ARG A 90 -14.58 -6.30 -7.16
N HIS A 91 -14.83 -7.20 -6.22
CA HIS A 91 -16.18 -7.43 -5.68
C HIS A 91 -16.52 -6.54 -4.47
N LYS A 92 -15.59 -5.67 -4.05
CA LYS A 92 -15.71 -4.84 -2.85
C LYS A 92 -16.06 -3.37 -3.16
N HIS A 93 -16.29 -3.02 -4.43
CA HIS A 93 -16.57 -1.65 -4.88
C HIS A 93 -15.50 -0.63 -4.46
N ILE A 94 -14.22 -1.00 -4.59
CA ILE A 94 -13.07 -0.16 -4.22
C ILE A 94 -12.37 0.29 -5.50
N ASP A 95 -12.19 1.60 -5.65
CA ASP A 95 -11.42 2.17 -6.76
C ASP A 95 -9.92 1.99 -6.52
N LEU A 96 -9.17 1.62 -7.56
CA LEU A 96 -7.72 1.51 -7.52
C LEU A 96 -7.08 2.56 -8.43
N HIS A 97 -6.36 3.52 -7.83
CA HIS A 97 -5.61 4.56 -8.52
C HIS A 97 -4.12 4.23 -8.50
N ILE A 98 -3.52 4.11 -9.69
CA ILE A 98 -2.08 3.86 -9.86
C ILE A 98 -1.44 5.15 -10.36
N ILE A 99 -0.54 5.72 -9.56
CA ILE A 99 0.15 6.96 -9.89
C ILE A 99 1.52 6.62 -10.48
N ALA A 100 1.72 6.93 -11.76
CA ALA A 100 3.02 6.79 -12.38
C ALA A 100 4.01 7.81 -11.79
N THR A 101 5.22 7.36 -11.47
CA THR A 101 6.31 8.28 -11.13
C THR A 101 6.91 8.85 -12.42
N GLU A 102 6.85 10.16 -12.61
CA GLU A 102 7.61 10.84 -13.65
C GLU A 102 9.12 10.71 -13.38
N LYS A 103 9.92 10.69 -14.44
CA LYS A 103 11.39 10.67 -14.37
C LYS A 103 11.93 12.08 -14.22
#